data_AF-A0A1B7UKX8-F1
#
_entry.id   AF-A0A1B7UKX8-F1
#
_cell.length_a   1.000
_cell.length_b   1.000
_cell.length_c   1.000
_cell.angle_alpha   90.00
_cell.angle_beta   90.00
_cell.angle_gamma   90.00
#
_symmetry.space_group_name_H-M   'P 1'
#
loop_
_entity.id
_entity.type
_entity.pdbx_description
1 polymer ?
#
loop_
_entity_poly.entity_id
_entity_poly.type
_entity_poly.pdbx_seq_one_letter_code
_entity_poly.pdbx_strand_id
1 'polypeptide(L)'
;MKKLTAVLMLIALAGCSKLSMDNYQLLKTGMSYDEVTAIIGKPDSCEEALGTRSCIWGDEQKQIKAAFLAEKAMLFSHQGLQ
;
A
#
# COMPACT_ATOMS: atom_id res chain seq x y z
N MET A 1 -2.83 -21.16 47.66
CA MET A 1 -1.86 -21.47 46.58
C MET A 1 -2.30 -20.73 45.33
N LYS A 2 -1.31 -20.20 44.59
CA LYS A 2 -1.38 -19.02 43.73
C LYS A 2 -2.34 -19.20 42.54
N LYS A 3 -3.16 -18.18 42.28
CA LYS A 3 -4.06 -18.07 41.13
C LYS A 3 -3.24 -18.09 39.84
N LEU A 4 -3.43 -19.10 38.99
CA LEU A 4 -2.89 -19.09 37.63
C LEU A 4 -3.82 -18.27 36.75
N THR A 5 -3.51 -16.99 36.62
CA THR A 5 -4.11 -16.12 35.61
C THR A 5 -3.37 -16.38 34.29
N ALA A 6 -3.93 -17.23 33.44
CA ALA A 6 -3.45 -17.40 32.07
C ALA A 6 -3.84 -16.16 31.26
N VAL A 7 -2.90 -15.22 31.08
CA VAL A 7 -3.05 -14.11 30.15
C VAL A 7 -2.79 -14.67 28.75
N LEU A 8 -3.87 -14.96 28.03
CA LEU A 8 -3.84 -15.31 26.62
C LEU A 8 -3.42 -14.04 25.85
N MET A 9 -2.14 -13.95 25.52
CA MET A 9 -1.59 -12.90 24.68
C MET A 9 -2.10 -13.15 23.26
N LEU A 10 -3.27 -12.59 22.95
CA LEU A 10 -3.77 -12.45 21.58
C LEU A 10 -2.82 -11.50 20.86
N ILE A 11 -1.75 -12.07 20.30
CA ILE A 11 -0.96 -11.38 19.28
C ILE A 11 -1.95 -11.13 18.15
N ALA A 12 -2.42 -9.89 18.05
CA ALA A 12 -3.18 -9.45 16.90
C ALA A 12 -2.34 -9.77 15.67
N LEU A 13 -2.83 -10.70 14.84
CA LEU A 13 -2.40 -10.83 13.46
C LEU A 13 -2.86 -9.55 12.76
N ALA A 14 -2.19 -8.43 13.03
CA ALA A 14 -2.13 -7.33 12.09
C ALA A 14 -1.35 -7.89 10.90
N GLY A 15 -2.04 -8.62 10.03
CA GLY A 15 -1.48 -9.05 8.76
C GLY A 15 -0.83 -7.83 8.13
N CYS A 16 0.41 -7.95 7.67
CA CYS A 16 1.17 -6.85 7.07
C CYS A 16 0.31 -6.22 5.98
N SER A 17 -0.36 -5.11 6.32
CA SER A 17 -1.25 -4.41 5.42
C SER A 17 -0.37 -3.89 4.30
N LYS A 18 -0.67 -4.31 3.07
CA LYS A 18 0.05 -3.81 1.88
C LYS A 18 0.01 -2.28 1.84
N LEU A 19 -1.09 -1.70 2.31
CA LEU A 19 -1.24 -0.27 2.59
C LEU A 19 -0.73 0.04 4.01
N SER A 20 0.55 0.37 4.12
CA SER A 20 1.22 0.80 5.37
C SER A 20 2.25 1.88 5.05
N MET A 21 2.61 2.67 6.06
CA MET A 21 3.69 3.66 5.90
C MET A 21 5.04 3.01 5.58
N ASP A 22 5.30 1.81 6.09
CA ASP A 22 6.53 1.06 5.81
C ASP A 22 6.65 0.71 4.33
N ASN A 23 5.60 0.16 3.73
CA ASN A 23 5.61 -0.18 2.30
C ASN A 23 5.59 1.07 1.42
N TYR A 24 4.86 2.11 1.82
CA TYR A 24 4.80 3.37 1.06
C TYR A 24 6.18 4.01 0.92
N GLN A 25 7.00 3.98 1.99
CA GLN A 25 8.37 4.52 1.98
C GLN A 25 9.33 3.78 1.05
N LEU A 26 9.01 2.55 0.65
CA LEU A 26 9.78 1.81 -0.34
C LEU A 26 9.51 2.29 -1.77
N LEU A 27 8.37 2.94 -2.02
CA LEU A 27 7.98 3.42 -3.34
C LEU A 27 8.83 4.63 -3.75
N LYS A 28 9.34 4.59 -4.98
CA LYS A 28 10.20 5.65 -5.53
C LYS A 28 9.77 5.99 -6.94
N THR A 29 9.91 7.28 -7.29
CA THR A 29 9.73 7.71 -8.67
C THR A 29 10.71 6.96 -9.59
N GLY A 30 10.28 6.69 -10.84
CA GLY A 30 11.03 5.88 -11.80
C GLY A 30 10.85 4.36 -11.64
N MET A 31 10.13 3.87 -10.62
CA MET A 31 9.72 2.47 -10.56
C MET A 31 8.76 2.13 -11.70
N SER A 32 8.88 0.92 -12.24
CA SER A 32 7.88 0.35 -13.14
C SER A 32 6.62 -0.05 -12.37
N TYR A 33 5.54 -0.28 -13.10
CA TYR A 33 4.32 -0.84 -12.51
C TYR A 33 4.57 -2.16 -11.77
N ASP A 34 5.39 -3.06 -12.34
CA ASP A 34 5.69 -4.35 -11.73
C ASP A 34 6.50 -4.20 -10.43
N GLU A 35 7.45 -3.26 -10.37
CA GLU A 35 8.19 -2.96 -9.15
C GLU A 35 7.27 -2.42 -8.05
N VAL A 36 6.31 -1.56 -8.39
CA VAL A 36 5.32 -1.05 -7.44
C VAL A 36 4.41 -2.18 -6.95
N THR A 37 3.91 -3.02 -7.85
CA THR A 37 2.99 -4.11 -7.47
C THR A 37 3.68 -5.25 -6.72
N ALA A 38 5.00 -5.41 -6.86
CA ALA A 38 5.79 -6.30 -6.01
C ALA A 38 5.82 -5.85 -4.55
N ILE A 39 5.73 -4.53 -4.30
CA ILE A 39 5.76 -3.95 -2.95
C ILE A 39 4.36 -3.92 -2.33
N ILE A 40 3.38 -3.32 -3.02
CA ILE A 40 2.03 -3.05 -2.46
C ILE A 40 0.92 -3.90 -3.09
N GLY A 41 1.26 -4.89 -3.92
CA GLY A 41 0.28 -5.76 -4.59
C GLY A 41 -0.36 -5.12 -5.82
N LYS A 42 -1.39 -5.78 -6.37
CA LYS A 42 -2.17 -5.24 -7.50
C LYS A 42 -3.09 -4.11 -7.02
N PRO A 43 -3.26 -3.04 -7.83
CA PRO A 43 -4.20 -1.97 -7.53
C PRO A 43 -5.64 -2.46 -7.63
N ASP A 44 -6.53 -1.76 -6.93
CA ASP A 44 -7.97 -1.98 -6.98
C ASP A 44 -8.58 -1.36 -8.24
N SER A 45 -8.04 -0.22 -8.69
CA SER A 45 -8.42 0.40 -9.95
C SER A 45 -7.24 1.07 -10.65
N CYS A 46 -7.30 1.12 -11.98
CA CYS A 46 -6.44 1.98 -12.79
C CYS A 46 -7.26 2.64 -13.88
N GLU A 47 -6.98 3.91 -14.12
CA GLU A 47 -7.53 4.71 -15.21
C GLU A 47 -6.39 5.17 -16.13
N GLU A 48 -6.62 5.14 -17.43
CA GLU A 48 -5.66 5.58 -18.44
C GLU A 48 -6.23 6.76 -19.22
N ALA A 49 -5.47 7.85 -19.27
CA ALA A 49 -5.86 9.06 -19.99
C ALA A 49 -4.61 9.80 -20.49
N LEU A 50 -4.65 10.28 -21.74
CA LEU A 50 -3.60 11.14 -22.31
C LEU A 50 -2.17 10.59 -22.17
N GLY A 51 -2.00 9.27 -22.32
CA GLY A 51 -0.68 8.60 -22.17
C GLY A 51 -0.18 8.47 -20.73
N THR A 52 -1.02 8.83 -19.75
CA THR A 52 -0.78 8.59 -18.33
C THR A 52 -1.66 7.46 -17.83
N ARG A 53 -1.16 6.72 -16.84
CA ARG A 53 -1.93 5.71 -16.10
C ARG A 53 -1.95 6.10 -14.64
N SER A 54 -3.12 6.21 -14.04
CA SER A 54 -3.28 6.46 -12.60
C SER A 54 -3.87 5.23 -11.95
N CYS A 55 -3.26 4.73 -10.89
CA CYS A 55 -3.72 3.56 -10.16
C CYS A 55 -3.97 3.88 -8.68
N ILE A 56 -4.97 3.23 -8.10
CA ILE A 56 -5.38 3.37 -6.70
C ILE A 56 -5.33 1.98 -6.05
N TRP A 57 -4.74 1.94 -4.86
CA TRP A 57 -4.82 0.80 -3.95
C TRP A 57 -5.54 1.28 -2.70
N GLY A 58 -6.67 0.67 -2.36
CA GLY A 58 -7.52 1.01 -1.24
C GLY A 58 -8.74 1.85 -1.62
N ASP A 59 -9.26 2.57 -0.63
CA ASP A 59 -10.49 3.35 -0.71
C ASP A 59 -10.29 4.80 -0.24
N GLU A 60 -11.37 5.55 -0.09
CA GLU A 60 -11.32 6.95 0.33
C GLU A 60 -10.74 7.16 1.73
N GLN A 61 -10.79 6.16 2.62
CA GLN A 61 -10.28 6.26 3.98
C GLN A 61 -8.80 5.89 4.06
N LYS A 62 -8.39 4.85 3.34
CA LYS A 62 -7.03 4.34 3.35
C LYS A 62 -6.59 3.95 1.95
N GLN A 63 -5.65 4.71 1.38
CA GLN A 63 -5.20 4.48 0.00
C GLN A 63 -3.76 4.92 -0.27
N ILE A 64 -3.20 4.32 -1.32
CA ILE A 64 -2.04 4.82 -2.06
C ILE A 64 -2.51 5.10 -3.50
N LYS A 65 -2.08 6.21 -4.07
CA LYS A 65 -2.28 6.53 -5.49
C LYS A 65 -0.92 6.65 -6.17
N ALA A 66 -0.82 6.15 -7.39
CA ALA A 66 0.38 6.31 -8.22
C ALA A 66 -0.01 6.77 -9.63
N ALA A 67 0.70 7.77 -10.16
CA ALA A 67 0.58 8.19 -11.54
C ALA A 67 1.83 7.75 -12.31
N PHE A 68 1.63 7.11 -13.45
CA PHE A 68 2.67 6.58 -14.34
C PHE A 68 2.64 7.33 -15.66
N LEU A 69 3.82 7.64 -16.18
CA LEU A 69 4.05 8.19 -17.52
C LEU A 69 5.18 7.40 -18.16
N ALA A 70 5.02 6.99 -19.43
CA ALA A 70 6.00 6.15 -20.12
C ALA A 70 6.43 4.93 -19.27
N GLU A 71 5.44 4.24 -18.69
CA GLU A 71 5.60 3.04 -17.84
C GLU A 71 6.36 3.26 -16.51
N LYS A 72 6.65 4.51 -16.15
CA LYS A 72 7.42 4.88 -14.97
C LYS A 72 6.57 5.69 -14.00
N ALA A 73 6.64 5.36 -12.71
CA ALA A 73 5.94 6.09 -11.67
C ALA A 73 6.53 7.50 -11.52
N MET A 74 5.70 8.52 -11.67
CA MET A 74 6.09 9.92 -11.59
C MET A 74 5.65 10.58 -10.29
N LEU A 75 4.56 10.09 -9.71
CA LEU A 75 3.97 10.63 -8.49
C LEU A 75 3.38 9.51 -7.65
N PHE A 76 3.57 9.61 -6.34
CA PHE A 76 2.83 8.84 -5.34
C PHE A 76 2.16 9.80 -4.36
N SER A 77 0.99 9.41 -3.87
CA SER A 77 0.34 10.05 -2.73
C SER A 77 -0.33 8.98 -1.86
N HIS A 78 -0.62 9.33 -0.62
CA HIS A 78 -1.29 8.43 0.32
C HIS A 78 -2.28 9.16 1.21
N GLN A 79 -3.23 8.40 1.75
CA GLN A 79 -4.21 8.87 2.72
C GLN A 79 -4.48 7.77 3.73
N GLY A 80 -4.60 8.14 5.01
CA GLY A 80 -5.00 7.23 6.09
C GLY A 80 -4.07 6.06 6.35
N LEU A 81 -2.83 6.11 5.86
CA LEU A 81 -1.81 5.13 6.21
C LEU A 81 -1.34 5.35 7.65
N GLN A 82 -1.06 4.24 8.34
CA GLN A 82 -0.44 4.17 9.66
C GLN A 82 0.94 3.54 9.52
#